data_AF-A0A832ZGX0-F1
#
_entry.id   AF-A0A832ZGX0-F1
#
_cell.length_a   1.000
_cell.length_b   1.000
_cell.length_c   1.000
_cell.angle_alpha   90.00
_cell.angle_beta   90.00
_cell.angle_gamma   90.00
#
_symmetry.space_group_name_H-M   'P 1'
#
loop_
_entity.id
_entity.type
_entity.pdbx_description
1 polymer ?
#
loop_
_entity_poly.entity_id
_entity_poly.type
_entity_poly.pdbx_seq_one_letter_code
_entity_poly.pdbx_strand_id
1 'polypeptide(L)'
;MDKKVFRIKGVIVKRKLLRPKIKKEGLPTYRRVVITFERELVAVNEKDALEKIYSLYGGIHRVKRFQIKIKEIKEVPIEEVKDLQLKKFLLAIQNGEI
;
A
#
# COMPACT_ATOMS: atom_id res chain seq x y z
N MET A 1 19.87 -13.87 -0.20
CA MET A 1 19.43 -12.51 0.18
C MET A 1 18.36 -12.65 1.23
N ASP A 2 18.63 -12.19 2.44
CA ASP A 2 17.71 -12.23 3.57
C ASP A 2 16.45 -11.43 3.25
N LYS A 3 15.32 -12.14 3.22
CA LYS A 3 14.00 -11.55 2.97
C LYS A 3 13.42 -11.11 4.31
N LYS A 4 13.22 -9.81 4.47
CA LYS A 4 12.65 -9.18 5.67
C LYS A 4 11.20 -8.81 5.42
N VAL A 5 10.40 -8.76 6.49
CA VAL A 5 9.01 -8.28 6.41
C VAL A 5 8.96 -6.83 6.86
N PHE A 6 8.34 -5.98 6.04
CA PHE A 6 8.13 -4.58 6.35
C PHE A 6 6.64 -4.29 6.46
N ARG A 7 6.26 -3.64 7.56
CA ARG A 7 4.95 -3.06 7.80
C ARG A 7 5.01 -1.58 7.43
N ILE A 8 4.26 -1.20 6.40
CA ILE A 8 4.23 0.16 5.88
C ILE A 8 2.83 0.73 6.08
N LYS A 9 2.77 1.91 6.72
CA LYS A 9 1.55 2.69 6.88
C LYS A 9 1.65 3.97 6.07
N GLY A 10 0.56 4.32 5.41
CA GLY A 10 0.52 5.52 4.60
C GLY A 10 -0.88 6.01 4.31
N VAL A 11 -0.91 7.11 3.56
CA VAL A 11 -2.13 7.79 3.17
C VAL A 11 -2.03 8.18 1.70
N ILE A 12 -3.05 7.84 0.93
CA ILE A 12 -3.19 8.22 -0.46
C ILE A 12 -4.17 9.39 -0.54
N VAL A 13 -3.76 10.48 -1.18
CA VAL A 13 -4.58 11.67 -1.36
C VAL A 13 -4.79 11.92 -2.84
N LYS A 14 -6.03 11.82 -3.32
CA LYS A 14 -6.37 12.11 -4.71
C LYS A 14 -7.63 12.96 -4.83
N ARG A 15 -7.79 13.64 -5.97
CA ARG A 15 -9.04 14.31 -6.34
C ARG A 15 -9.81 13.39 -7.27
N LYS A 16 -11.07 13.10 -6.94
CA LYS A 16 -11.99 12.35 -7.79
C LYS A 16 -12.98 13.33 -8.39
N LEU A 17 -13.11 13.34 -9.72
CA LEU A 17 -14.17 14.09 -10.38
C LEU A 17 -15.52 13.54 -9.91
N LEU A 18 -16.35 14.41 -9.35
CA LEU A 18 -17.75 14.07 -9.06
C LEU A 18 -18.52 14.28 -10.36
N ARG A 19 -19.26 13.26 -10.79
CA ARG A 19 -20.32 13.47 -11.77
C ARG A 19 -21.50 14.05 -11.00
N PRO A 20 -21.85 15.33 -11.19
CA PRO A 20 -22.95 15.91 -10.45
C PRO A 20 -24.26 15.23 -10.86
N LYS A 21 -25.15 14.97 -9.90
CA LYS A 21 -26.49 14.40 -10.15
C LYS A 21 -27.44 15.41 -10.80
N ILE A 22 -27.18 16.70 -10.57
CA ILE A 22 -27.93 17.86 -11.08
C ILE A 22 -26.89 18.80 -11.72
N LYS A 23 -27.06 19.19 -12.99
CA LYS A 23 -26.15 20.12 -13.68
C LYS A 23 -26.16 21.47 -12.97
N LYS A 24 -25.16 21.78 -12.16
CA LYS A 24 -24.85 23.15 -11.76
C LYS A 24 -23.91 23.74 -12.81
N GLU A 25 -24.46 24.55 -13.72
CA GLU A 25 -23.75 25.55 -14.55
C GLU A 25 -22.33 25.19 -15.01
N GLY A 26 -22.15 24.00 -15.61
CA GLY A 26 -20.94 23.67 -16.38
C GLY A 26 -19.63 23.45 -15.61
N LEU A 27 -19.56 23.66 -14.29
CA LEU A 27 -18.30 23.54 -13.54
C LEU A 27 -18.02 22.10 -13.07
N PRO A 28 -16.83 21.53 -13.37
CA PRO A 28 -16.43 20.24 -12.82
C PRO A 28 -16.20 20.34 -11.31
N THR A 29 -16.99 19.61 -10.53
CA THR A 29 -16.79 19.52 -9.08
C THR A 29 -15.84 18.36 -8.76
N TYR A 30 -14.80 18.61 -7.98
CA TYR A 30 -13.86 17.57 -7.53
C TYR A 30 -14.03 17.31 -6.04
N ARG A 31 -14.06 16.03 -5.64
CA ARG A 31 -13.99 15.61 -4.25
C ARG A 31 -12.57 15.20 -3.89
N ARG A 32 -12.05 15.73 -2.78
CA ARG A 32 -10.84 15.18 -2.17
C ARG A 32 -11.15 13.83 -1.54
N VAL A 33 -10.39 12.82 -1.93
CA VAL A 33 -10.49 11.45 -1.42
C VAL A 33 -9.17 11.14 -0.71
N VAL A 34 -9.29 10.74 0.55
CA VAL A 34 -8.17 10.34 1.41
C VAL A 34 -8.37 8.87 1.76
N ILE A 35 -7.37 8.04 1.49
CA ILE A 35 -7.41 6.59 1.75
C ILE A 35 -6.22 6.26 2.62
N THR A 36 -6.47 5.71 3.81
CA THR A 36 -5.41 5.19 4.69
C THR A 36 -5.12 3.74 4.35
N PHE A 37 -3.86 3.33 4.41
CA PHE A 37 -3.48 1.94 4.21
C PHE A 37 -2.42 1.50 5.23
N GLU A 38 -2.48 0.22 5.58
CA GLU A 38 -1.46 -0.52 6.31
C GLU A 38 -1.24 -1.81 5.51
N ARG A 39 0.02 -2.08 5.15
CA ARG A 39 0.37 -3.26 4.37
C ARG A 39 1.67 -3.87 4.86
N GLU A 40 1.67 -5.19 4.94
CA GLU A 40 2.86 -5.99 5.23
C GLU A 40 3.35 -6.64 3.94
N LEU A 41 4.65 -6.57 3.70
CA LEU A 41 5.26 -7.12 2.48
C LEU A 41 6.69 -7.57 2.72
N VAL A 42 7.15 -8.49 1.87
CA VAL A 42 8.49 -9.04 1.91
C VAL A 42 9.40 -8.25 0.97
N ALA A 43 10.52 -7.75 1.49
CA ALA A 43 11.53 -7.03 0.73
C ALA A 43 12.94 -7.32 1.26
N VAL A 44 13.94 -7.03 0.43
CA VAL A 44 15.35 -7.14 0.86
C VAL A 44 15.74 -5.91 1.69
N ASN A 45 15.34 -4.72 1.22
CA ASN A 45 15.66 -3.43 1.82
C ASN A 45 14.41 -2.52 1.88
N GLU A 46 14.45 -1.48 2.71
CA GLU A 46 13.37 -0.48 2.81
C GLU A 46 13.05 0.19 1.46
N LYS A 47 14.07 0.46 0.64
CA LYS A 47 13.87 1.06 -0.70
C LYS A 47 13.05 0.15 -1.62
N ASP A 48 13.35 -1.14 -1.64
CA ASP A 48 12.59 -2.14 -2.40
C ASP A 48 11.15 -2.24 -1.87
N ALA A 49 10.98 -2.21 -0.55
CA ALA A 49 9.67 -2.20 0.08
C ALA A 49 8.81 -1.00 -0.38
N LEU A 50 9.42 0.19 -0.45
CA LEU A 50 8.76 1.40 -0.93
C LEU A 50 8.41 1.32 -2.41
N GLU A 51 9.30 0.82 -3.26
CA GLU A 51 9.03 0.67 -4.70
C GLU A 51 7.87 -0.29 -4.97
N LYS A 52 7.79 -1.39 -4.21
CA LYS A 52 6.66 -2.32 -4.26
C LYS A 52 5.35 -1.63 -3.88
N ILE A 53 5.34 -0.82 -2.82
CA ILE A 53 4.16 -0.04 -2.40
C ILE A 53 3.72 0.93 -3.49
N TYR A 54 4.67 1.68 -4.09
CA TYR A 54 4.36 2.63 -5.15
C TYR A 54 3.77 1.94 -6.38
N SER A 55 4.33 0.79 -6.77
CA SER A 55 3.84 0.02 -7.92
C SER A 55 2.44 -0.56 -7.66
N LEU A 56 2.25 -1.16 -6.48
CA LEU A 56 0.99 -1.80 -6.09
C LEU A 56 -0.17 -0.80 -6.03
N TYR A 57 -0.01 0.29 -5.27
CA TYR A 57 -1.07 1.29 -5.14
C TYR A 57 -1.20 2.19 -6.38
N GLY A 58 -0.11 2.38 -7.11
CA GLY A 58 -0.12 3.06 -8.41
C GLY A 58 -1.07 2.37 -9.39
N GLY A 59 -1.01 1.05 -9.48
CA GLY A 59 -1.92 0.24 -10.31
C GLY A 59 -3.34 0.19 -9.76
N ILE A 60 -3.51 -0.25 -8.50
CA ILE A 60 -4.83 -0.49 -7.90
C ILE A 60 -5.67 0.79 -7.80
N HIS A 61 -5.06 1.88 -7.30
CA HIS A 61 -5.79 3.12 -7.05
C HIS A 61 -5.62 4.17 -8.14
N ARG A 62 -4.84 3.88 -9.18
CA ARG A 62 -4.51 4.80 -10.29
C ARG A 62 -3.98 6.13 -9.77
N VAL A 63 -2.99 6.06 -8.88
CA VAL A 63 -2.38 7.23 -8.24
C VAL A 63 -0.91 7.38 -8.59
N LYS A 64 -0.42 8.61 -8.59
CA LYS A 64 0.99 8.93 -8.82
C LYS A 64 1.77 8.86 -7.50
N ARG A 65 3.10 8.70 -7.57
CA ARG A 65 3.97 8.59 -6.38
C ARG A 65 3.78 9.73 -5.37
N PHE A 66 3.69 10.98 -5.84
CA PHE A 66 3.50 12.15 -4.97
C PHE A 66 2.14 12.18 -4.23
N GLN A 67 1.15 11.39 -4.67
CA GLN A 67 -0.15 11.28 -4.01
C GLN A 67 -0.12 10.26 -2.87
N ILE A 68 0.89 9.40 -2.82
CA ILE A 68 1.10 8.40 -1.78
C ILE A 68 2.06 9.02 -0.75
N LYS A 69 1.58 9.21 0.48
CA LYS A 69 2.37 9.69 1.61
C LYS A 69 2.60 8.55 2.59
N ILE A 70 3.84 8.09 2.70
CA ILE A 70 4.22 7.12 3.73
C ILE A 70 4.33 7.85 5.07
N LYS A 71 3.75 7.26 6.11
CA LYS A 71 3.82 7.75 7.50
C LYS A 71 4.85 7.00 8.32
N GLU A 72 4.91 5.68 8.16
CA GLU A 72 5.72 4.80 8.99
C GLU A 72 6.15 3.58 8.17
N ILE A 73 7.42 3.20 8.32
CA ILE A 73 8.01 1.97 7.78
C ILE A 73 8.64 1.28 8.98
N LYS A 74 8.26 0.03 9.23
CA LYS A 74 8.80 -0.78 10.32
C LYS A 74 9.19 -2.15 9.79
N GLU A 75 10.37 -2.60 10.14
CA GLU A 75 10.74 -4.01 10.01
C GLU A 75 10.02 -4.81 11.11
N VAL A 76 9.42 -5.93 10.75
CA VAL A 76 8.61 -6.76 11.65
C VAL A 76 9.08 -8.21 11.54
N PRO A 77 9.30 -8.93 12.66
CA PRO A 77 9.64 -10.34 12.62
C PRO A 77 8.45 -11.18 12.16
N ILE A 78 8.72 -12.36 11.59
CA ILE A 78 7.70 -13.27 11.02
C ILE A 78 6.61 -13.64 12.05
N GLU A 79 6.97 -13.72 13.32
CA GLU A 79 6.07 -14.05 14.43
C GLU A 79 4.97 -13.01 14.64
N GLU A 80 5.29 -11.73 14.43
CA GLU A 80 4.41 -10.57 14.69
C GLU A 80 3.68 -10.08 13.44
N VAL A 81 3.81 -10.79 12.32
CA VAL A 81 3.07 -10.52 11.07
C VAL A 81 1.58 -10.71 11.33
N LYS A 82 0.78 -9.66 11.05
CA LYS A 82 -0.68 -9.67 11.25
C LYS A 82 -1.39 -10.37 10.12
N ASP A 83 -0.87 -10.29 8.90
CA ASP A 83 -1.47 -10.95 7.75
C ASP A 83 -1.27 -12.47 7.85
N LEU A 84 -2.36 -13.19 8.11
CA LEU A 84 -2.34 -14.64 8.30
C LEU A 84 -1.88 -15.39 7.04
N GLN A 85 -2.23 -14.90 5.84
CA GLN A 85 -1.83 -15.55 4.58
C GLN A 85 -0.33 -15.37 4.36
N LEU A 86 0.18 -14.16 4.61
CA LEU A 86 1.61 -13.87 4.50
C LEU A 86 2.41 -14.69 5.51
N LYS A 87 1.93 -14.78 6.75
CA LYS A 87 2.56 -15.58 7.81
C LYS A 87 2.64 -17.06 7.46
N LYS A 88 1.54 -17.65 6.97
CA LYS A 88 1.52 -19.06 6.51
C LYS A 88 2.51 -19.29 5.37
N PHE A 89 2.54 -18.39 4.39
CA PHE A 89 3.47 -18.49 3.27
C PHE A 89 4.94 -18.43 3.71
N LEU A 90 5.27 -17.51 4.61
CA LEU A 90 6.62 -17.41 5.17
C LEU A 90 7.02 -18.65 5.98
N LEU A 91 6.10 -19.20 6.75
CA LEU A 91 6.34 -20.41 7.54
C LEU A 91 6.56 -21.63 6.64
N ALA A 92 5.77 -21.78 5.57
CA ALA A 92 5.95 -22.85 4.59
C ALA A 92 7.32 -22.79 3.91
N ILE A 93 7.80 -21.59 3.55
CA ILE A 93 9.16 -21.39 3.02
C ILE A 93 10.23 -21.79 4.04
N GLN A 94 10.04 -21.44 5.32
CA GLN A 94 10.98 -21.83 6.38
C GLN A 94 11.02 -23.35 6.60
N ASN A 95 9.88 -24.02 6.47
CA ASN A 95 9.76 -25.45 6.65
C ASN A 95 10.24 -26.25 5.43
N GLY A 96 10.57 -25.59 4.31
CA GLY A 96 11.03 -26.25 3.07
C GLY A 96 9.93 -27.02 2.35
N GLU A 97 8.66 -26.67 2.58
CA GLU A 97 7.51 -27.29 1.92
C GLU A 97 7.29 -26.76 0.48
N ILE A 98 8.10 -25.78 0.05
CA ILE A 98 8.06 -25.10 -1.26
C ILE A 98 9.48 -24.82 -1.76
#